data_AF-A0C0H7-F1
#
_entry.id   AF-A0C0H7-F1
#
_cell.length_a   1.000
_cell.length_b   1.000
_cell.length_c   1.000
_cell.angle_alpha   90.00
_cell.angle_beta   90.00
_cell.angle_gamma   90.00
#
_symmetry.space_group_name_H-M   'P 1'
#
loop_
_entity.id
_entity.type
_entity.pdbx_description
1 polymer ?
#
loop_
_entity_poly.entity_id
_entity_poly.type
_entity_poly.pdbx_seq_one_letter_code
_entity_poly.pdbx_strand_id
1 'polypeptide(L)'
;MQSRGLSTPGKPKQEVLQIVFDLGEKKHETLHVYDDSDITMIAKEFVSKHQLREEATILIEQTIISNLQDSHCSKQSIFDRLHNEAAVKTQKKHQQFITNSLSQTFSPQKTLPYNPGEQLYQRSRQSRVLEPKQDVLYSFKPYISEKSLALAKRPNMPTSEYLIMQGKQMAYRKEQLRSSRMAAQNQQCSFQPTINPISQKISQEKERNYSSAQKSQIHDRLYQQGINSMKKKKEASQMINQSKMTSPLKSKPSDIPFLERMQISIQKRQKKLEETVMTEEPTHDLSTGQKLYHPIIGRPPTNERNNTNLPIGDYLFQMRTVHEDHHNYLVEQERQSIMNSMAKSSEKSSLIYEDKKRKVLEEIFSLLDSDGDGQISASSIEISGIQQEILQILAPLLCEMESIQAQLDLESFIEAANRLIQSLNVSDKNKLINGLRQKKIVDLDQCTFQPKLCKHSMKIVKSGPKLQQNKLELVKQEQEQKVMQECTFKPQLYNPLKIYDFMLNQ
;
A
#
# COMPACT_ATOMS: atom_id res chain seq x y z
N MET A 1 -62.69 2.40 -67.62
CA MET A 1 -61.43 3.08 -67.27
C MET A 1 -60.38 2.01 -66.98
N GLN A 2 -59.51 1.72 -67.94
CA GLN A 2 -58.42 0.76 -67.78
C GLN A 2 -57.19 1.50 -67.22
N SER A 3 -56.86 1.25 -65.96
CA SER A 3 -55.64 1.76 -65.33
C SER A 3 -54.43 1.04 -65.91
N ARG A 4 -53.78 1.65 -66.91
CA ARG A 4 -52.43 1.27 -67.36
C ARG A 4 -51.46 1.60 -66.23
N GLY A 5 -51.10 0.59 -65.45
CA GLY A 5 -50.02 0.67 -64.47
C GLY A 5 -48.70 0.92 -65.17
N LEU A 6 -48.08 2.06 -64.89
CA LEU A 6 -46.73 2.40 -65.33
C LEU A 6 -45.75 1.44 -64.65
N SER A 7 -45.24 0.45 -65.41
CA SER A 7 -44.14 -0.39 -64.94
C SER A 7 -42.87 0.46 -64.91
N THR A 8 -42.43 0.85 -63.72
CA THR A 8 -41.12 1.46 -63.53
C THR A 8 -40.05 0.46 -63.96
N PRO A 9 -39.03 0.86 -64.75
CA PRO A 9 -37.93 -0.02 -65.11
C PRO A 9 -37.25 -0.52 -63.82
N GLY A 10 -37.32 -1.83 -63.58
CA GLY A 10 -36.80 -2.45 -62.38
C GLY A 10 -35.30 -2.17 -62.23
N LYS A 11 -34.88 -1.76 -61.04
CA LYS A 11 -33.45 -1.65 -60.71
C LYS A 11 -32.77 -2.99 -60.97
N PRO A 12 -31.55 -3.01 -61.55
CA PRO A 12 -30.79 -4.25 -61.69
C PRO A 12 -30.58 -4.84 -60.30
N LYS A 13 -30.95 -6.12 -60.12
CA LYS A 13 -30.78 -6.83 -58.84
C LYS A 13 -29.30 -6.95 -58.55
N GLN A 14 -28.84 -6.33 -57.47
CA GLN A 14 -27.45 -6.42 -57.02
C GLN A 14 -27.27 -7.74 -56.25
N GLU A 15 -26.25 -8.50 -56.63
CA GLU A 15 -25.84 -9.71 -55.91
C GLU A 15 -25.13 -9.31 -54.62
N VAL A 16 -25.58 -9.86 -53.49
CA VAL A 16 -25.11 -9.50 -52.15
C VAL A 16 -24.21 -10.60 -51.58
N LEU A 17 -24.52 -11.86 -51.88
CA LEU A 17 -23.82 -13.00 -51.31
C LEU A 17 -23.79 -14.18 -52.28
N GLN A 18 -22.62 -14.81 -52.36
CA GLN A 18 -22.36 -16.03 -53.13
C GLN A 18 -21.87 -17.12 -52.17
N ILE A 19 -22.64 -18.21 -52.02
CA ILE A 19 -22.30 -19.34 -51.14
C ILE A 19 -22.09 -20.60 -51.97
N VAL A 20 -21.00 -21.33 -51.75
CA VAL A 20 -20.75 -22.62 -52.41
C VAL A 20 -21.10 -23.76 -51.45
N PHE A 21 -22.08 -24.58 -51.80
CA PHE A 21 -22.47 -25.76 -51.03
C PHE A 21 -21.84 -27.02 -51.64
N ASP A 22 -21.21 -27.85 -50.81
CA ASP A 22 -20.77 -29.21 -51.17
C ASP A 22 -21.92 -30.19 -50.92
N LEU A 23 -22.42 -30.79 -51.99
CA LEU A 23 -23.54 -31.75 -51.97
C LEU A 23 -23.05 -33.20 -51.89
N GLY A 24 -21.74 -33.44 -51.78
CA GLY A 24 -21.12 -34.76 -51.84
C GLY A 24 -20.78 -35.19 -53.27
N GLU A 25 -20.07 -36.32 -53.41
CA GLU A 25 -19.62 -36.86 -54.72
C GLU A 25 -18.82 -35.87 -55.59
N LYS A 26 -18.17 -34.86 -54.98
CA LYS A 26 -17.49 -33.75 -55.68
C LYS A 26 -18.44 -32.84 -56.48
N LYS A 27 -19.73 -32.81 -56.14
CA LYS A 27 -20.71 -31.87 -56.70
C LYS A 27 -20.76 -30.63 -55.81
N HIS A 28 -20.42 -29.49 -56.39
CA HIS A 28 -20.54 -28.18 -55.74
C HIS A 28 -21.58 -27.36 -56.49
N GLU A 29 -22.50 -26.73 -55.76
CA GLU A 29 -23.46 -25.77 -56.34
C GLU A 29 -23.25 -24.40 -55.69
N THR A 30 -23.30 -23.35 -56.51
CA THR A 30 -23.25 -21.97 -56.03
C THR A 30 -24.66 -21.42 -55.88
N LEU A 31 -24.96 -20.91 -54.69
CA LEU A 31 -26.18 -20.18 -54.39
C LEU A 31 -25.91 -18.67 -54.43
N HIS A 32 -26.66 -17.97 -55.28
CA HIS A 32 -26.60 -16.52 -55.44
C HIS A 32 -27.78 -15.87 -54.69
N VAL A 33 -27.47 -14.94 -53.78
CA VAL A 33 -28.46 -14.20 -52.99
C VAL A 33 -28.42 -12.73 -53.39
N TYR A 34 -29.59 -12.16 -53.68
CA TYR A 34 -29.78 -10.78 -54.10
C TYR A 34 -30.50 -9.98 -53.01
N ASP A 35 -30.32 -8.65 -53.00
CA ASP A 35 -30.77 -7.74 -51.92
C ASP A 35 -32.29 -7.81 -51.64
N ASP A 36 -33.10 -8.01 -52.70
CA ASP A 36 -34.57 -8.02 -52.61
C ASP A 36 -35.18 -9.42 -52.52
N SER A 37 -34.36 -10.47 -52.42
CA SER A 37 -34.84 -11.84 -52.46
C SER A 37 -35.28 -12.37 -51.10
N ASP A 38 -36.40 -13.09 -51.07
CA ASP A 38 -36.87 -13.80 -49.88
C ASP A 38 -35.95 -15.01 -49.62
N ILE A 39 -35.21 -14.96 -48.49
CA ILE A 39 -34.23 -15.97 -48.09
C ILE A 39 -34.90 -17.35 -47.95
N THR A 40 -36.12 -17.40 -47.39
CA THR A 40 -36.84 -18.65 -47.17
C THR A 40 -37.24 -19.28 -48.52
N MET A 41 -37.60 -18.46 -49.50
CA MET A 41 -37.90 -18.92 -50.87
C MET A 41 -36.66 -19.44 -51.58
N ILE A 42 -35.53 -18.72 -51.51
CA ILE A 42 -34.25 -19.15 -52.10
C ILE A 42 -33.83 -20.51 -51.51
N ALA A 43 -33.89 -20.65 -50.18
CA ALA A 43 -33.53 -21.90 -49.52
C ALA A 43 -34.44 -23.06 -49.96
N LYS A 44 -35.75 -22.86 -50.04
CA LYS A 44 -36.71 -23.87 -50.51
C LYS A 44 -36.50 -24.25 -51.97
N GLU A 45 -36.20 -23.28 -52.83
CA GLU A 45 -35.92 -23.52 -54.25
C GLU A 45 -34.65 -24.37 -54.40
N PHE A 46 -33.60 -24.06 -53.63
CA PHE A 46 -32.37 -24.83 -53.61
C PHE A 46 -32.59 -26.26 -53.10
N VAL A 47 -33.30 -26.45 -51.99
CA VAL A 47 -33.66 -27.78 -51.46
C VAL A 47 -34.45 -28.60 -52.49
N SER A 48 -35.42 -27.97 -53.15
CA SER A 48 -36.25 -28.62 -54.18
C SER A 48 -35.44 -29.00 -55.41
N LYS A 49 -34.54 -28.11 -55.87
CA LYS A 49 -33.65 -28.33 -57.02
C LYS A 49 -32.71 -29.52 -56.82
N HIS A 50 -32.21 -29.72 -55.59
CA HIS A 50 -31.25 -30.78 -55.28
C HIS A 50 -31.85 -31.99 -54.56
N GLN A 51 -33.19 -32.06 -54.45
CA GLN A 51 -33.91 -33.16 -53.80
C GLN A 51 -33.43 -33.45 -52.37
N LEU A 52 -33.11 -32.38 -51.63
CA LEU A 52 -32.69 -32.47 -50.24
C LEU A 52 -33.90 -32.67 -49.32
N ARG A 53 -33.67 -33.14 -48.08
CA ARG A 53 -34.74 -33.23 -47.08
C ARG A 53 -35.21 -31.83 -46.67
N GLU A 54 -36.48 -31.69 -46.33
CA GLU A 54 -37.09 -30.41 -45.96
C GLU A 54 -36.39 -29.74 -44.76
N GLU A 55 -35.83 -30.53 -43.84
CA GLU A 55 -35.00 -30.07 -42.71
C GLU A 55 -33.77 -29.26 -43.15
N ALA A 56 -33.23 -29.53 -44.35
CA ALA A 56 -32.08 -28.79 -44.90
C ALA A 56 -32.43 -27.32 -45.21
N THR A 57 -33.71 -26.99 -45.42
CA THR A 57 -34.17 -25.62 -45.67
C THR A 57 -33.79 -24.70 -44.52
N ILE A 58 -34.01 -25.16 -43.28
CA ILE A 58 -33.72 -24.39 -42.07
C ILE A 58 -32.21 -24.15 -41.93
N LEU A 59 -31.40 -25.17 -42.23
CA LEU A 59 -29.95 -25.06 -42.16
C LEU A 59 -29.39 -24.11 -43.22
N ILE A 60 -29.89 -24.17 -44.45
CA ILE A 60 -29.49 -23.27 -45.53
C ILE A 60 -29.92 -21.84 -45.23
N GLU A 61 -31.15 -21.63 -44.76
CA GLU A 61 -31.65 -20.32 -44.33
C GLU A 61 -30.78 -19.72 -43.22
N GLN A 62 -30.46 -20.50 -42.17
CA GLN A 62 -29.56 -20.06 -41.10
C GLN A 62 -28.16 -19.74 -41.62
N THR A 63 -27.65 -20.53 -42.58
CA THR A 63 -26.34 -20.31 -43.20
C THR A 63 -26.31 -19.01 -43.99
N ILE A 64 -27.36 -18.73 -44.78
CA ILE A 64 -27.49 -17.47 -45.54
C ILE A 64 -27.55 -16.29 -44.58
N ILE A 65 -28.39 -16.37 -43.54
CA ILE A 65 -28.53 -15.29 -42.54
C ILE A 65 -27.19 -15.03 -41.84
N SER A 66 -26.46 -16.07 -41.44
CA SER A 66 -25.14 -15.92 -40.79
C SER A 66 -24.15 -15.22 -41.72
N ASN A 67 -24.04 -15.65 -42.98
CA ASN A 67 -23.11 -15.06 -43.93
C ASN A 67 -23.50 -13.63 -44.34
N LEU A 68 -24.80 -13.33 -44.45
CA LEU A 68 -25.28 -11.97 -44.67
C LEU A 68 -24.90 -11.06 -43.49
N GLN A 69 -25.04 -11.53 -42.25
CA GLN A 69 -24.59 -10.80 -41.07
C GLN A 69 -23.09 -10.55 -41.08
N ASP A 70 -22.28 -11.55 -41.45
CA ASP A 70 -20.83 -11.41 -41.55
C ASP A 70 -20.41 -10.40 -42.64
N SER A 71 -21.10 -10.41 -43.79
CA SER A 71 -20.85 -9.46 -44.89
C SER A 71 -21.21 -8.01 -44.53
N HIS A 72 -22.26 -7.81 -43.73
CA HIS A 72 -22.61 -6.48 -43.21
C HIS A 72 -21.63 -6.01 -42.12
N CYS A 73 -21.06 -6.93 -41.34
CA CYS A 73 -20.09 -6.61 -40.29
C CYS A 73 -18.82 -5.96 -40.85
N SER A 74 -18.40 -6.34 -42.07
CA SER A 74 -17.24 -5.74 -42.77
C SER A 74 -17.38 -4.24 -43.04
N LYS A 75 -18.60 -3.71 -43.16
CA LYS A 75 -18.87 -2.30 -43.46
C LYS A 75 -19.18 -1.45 -42.23
N GLN A 76 -19.33 -2.06 -41.06
CA GLN A 76 -19.59 -1.35 -39.81
C GLN A 76 -18.31 -0.68 -39.31
N SER A 77 -18.45 0.48 -38.66
CA SER A 77 -17.33 1.13 -37.96
C SER A 77 -16.71 0.15 -36.97
N ILE A 78 -15.40 0.26 -36.74
CA ILE A 78 -14.70 -0.53 -35.72
C ILE A 78 -15.45 -0.44 -34.39
N PHE A 79 -15.97 0.74 -34.05
CA PHE A 79 -16.75 0.96 -32.83
C PHE A 79 -17.98 0.04 -32.74
N ASP A 80 -18.76 -0.05 -33.81
CA ASP A 80 -19.96 -0.90 -33.87
C ASP A 80 -19.59 -2.38 -33.80
N ARG A 81 -18.52 -2.79 -34.50
CA ARG A 81 -18.00 -4.17 -34.41
C ARG A 81 -17.59 -4.53 -33.00
N LEU A 82 -16.85 -3.64 -32.32
CA LEU A 82 -16.36 -3.83 -30.96
C LEU A 82 -17.52 -3.89 -29.95
N HIS A 83 -18.55 -3.06 -30.14
CA HIS A 83 -19.76 -3.07 -29.33
C HIS A 83 -20.60 -4.35 -29.54
N ASN A 84 -20.79 -4.79 -30.79
CA ASN A 84 -21.51 -6.01 -31.12
C ASN A 84 -20.79 -7.26 -30.59
N GLU A 85 -19.46 -7.33 -30.75
CA GLU A 85 -18.67 -8.45 -30.23
C GLU A 85 -18.69 -8.50 -28.70
N ALA A 86 -18.63 -7.34 -28.03
CA ALA A 86 -18.80 -7.23 -26.59
C ALA A 86 -20.17 -7.75 -26.12
N ALA A 87 -21.25 -7.43 -26.84
CA ALA A 87 -22.59 -7.93 -26.56
C ALA A 87 -22.69 -9.45 -26.73
N VAL A 88 -22.14 -10.01 -27.82
CA VAL A 88 -22.13 -11.46 -28.09
C VAL A 88 -21.33 -12.21 -27.02
N LYS A 89 -20.14 -11.73 -26.62
CA LYS A 89 -19.34 -12.34 -25.55
C LYS A 89 -20.08 -12.32 -24.21
N THR A 90 -20.82 -11.24 -23.93
CA THR A 90 -21.65 -11.13 -22.71
C THR A 90 -22.82 -12.12 -22.72
N GLN A 91 -23.51 -12.27 -23.86
CA GLN A 91 -24.58 -13.27 -24.03
C GLN A 91 -24.07 -14.71 -23.91
N LYS A 92 -22.94 -15.04 -24.55
CA LYS A 92 -22.32 -16.38 -24.42
C LYS A 92 -21.97 -16.71 -22.97
N LYS A 93 -21.43 -15.74 -22.23
CA LYS A 93 -21.11 -15.91 -20.80
C LYS A 93 -22.37 -16.14 -19.96
N HIS A 94 -23.47 -15.45 -20.27
CA HIS A 94 -24.75 -15.65 -19.60
C HIS A 94 -25.36 -17.03 -19.92
N GLN A 95 -25.32 -17.47 -21.19
CA GLN A 95 -25.76 -18.81 -21.58
C GLN A 95 -24.94 -19.90 -20.88
N GLN A 96 -23.61 -19.77 -20.81
CA GLN A 96 -22.75 -20.71 -20.07
C GLN A 96 -23.08 -20.76 -18.57
N PHE A 97 -23.43 -19.62 -17.96
CA PHE A 97 -23.86 -19.59 -16.56
C PHE A 97 -25.19 -20.31 -16.36
N ILE A 98 -26.16 -20.09 -17.26
CA ILE A 98 -27.46 -20.78 -17.23
C ILE A 98 -27.26 -22.30 -17.37
N THR A 99 -26.48 -22.75 -18.36
CA THR A 99 -26.23 -24.20 -18.56
C THR A 99 -25.53 -24.86 -17.38
N ASN A 100 -24.61 -24.15 -16.70
CA ASN A 100 -23.93 -24.66 -15.51
C ASN A 100 -24.80 -24.64 -14.25
N SER A 101 -25.80 -23.75 -14.19
CA SER A 101 -26.74 -23.69 -13.07
C SER A 101 -27.84 -24.77 -13.15
N LEU A 102 -28.26 -25.16 -14.35
CA LEU A 102 -29.26 -26.20 -14.56
C LEU A 102 -28.75 -27.62 -14.30
N SER A 103 -27.44 -27.86 -14.32
CA SER A 103 -26.84 -29.16 -13.99
C SER A 103 -26.65 -29.41 -12.49
N GLN A 104 -27.00 -28.45 -11.61
CA GLN A 104 -26.89 -28.59 -10.15
C GLN A 104 -28.22 -28.79 -9.41
N THR A 105 -29.36 -28.82 -10.09
CA THR A 105 -30.65 -29.00 -9.43
C THR A 105 -31.08 -30.47 -9.47
N PHE A 106 -30.86 -31.21 -8.38
CA PHE A 106 -31.79 -32.19 -7.77
C PHE A 106 -31.09 -32.87 -6.58
N SER A 107 -30.97 -32.12 -5.49
CA SER A 107 -30.69 -32.68 -4.15
C SER A 107 -31.58 -31.95 -3.15
N PRO A 108 -32.54 -32.64 -2.51
CA PRO A 108 -33.52 -32.00 -1.64
C PRO A 108 -32.83 -31.50 -0.38
N GLN A 109 -32.80 -30.18 -0.21
CA GLN A 109 -32.14 -29.53 0.91
C GLN A 109 -32.88 -29.81 2.23
N LYS A 110 -32.23 -30.55 3.13
CA LYS A 110 -32.44 -30.41 4.57
C LYS A 110 -31.62 -29.21 5.04
N THR A 111 -32.29 -28.14 5.44
CA THR A 111 -31.65 -26.99 6.10
C THR A 111 -31.14 -27.42 7.47
N LEU A 112 -29.86 -27.78 7.56
CA LEU A 112 -29.15 -27.87 8.82
C LEU A 112 -28.30 -26.61 9.03
N PRO A 113 -28.14 -26.15 10.28
CA PRO A 113 -27.40 -24.95 10.61
C PRO A 113 -25.94 -25.11 10.20
N TYR A 114 -25.49 -24.25 9.29
CA TYR A 114 -24.18 -24.27 8.69
C TYR A 114 -23.10 -23.93 9.73
N ASN A 115 -22.40 -24.96 10.23
CA ASN A 115 -21.24 -24.79 11.12
C ASN A 115 -19.93 -25.11 10.35
N PRO A 116 -19.16 -24.08 9.94
CA PRO A 116 -17.95 -24.27 9.12
C PRO A 116 -16.84 -25.05 9.84
N GLY A 117 -16.86 -25.15 11.17
CA GLY A 117 -15.87 -25.91 11.94
C GLY A 117 -15.99 -27.43 11.75
N GLU A 118 -17.19 -27.94 11.54
CA GLU A 118 -17.44 -29.38 11.47
C GLU A 118 -17.03 -29.98 10.11
N GLN A 119 -17.16 -29.21 9.03
CA GLN A 119 -16.66 -29.60 7.71
C GLN A 119 -15.13 -29.69 7.67
N LEU A 120 -14.43 -28.77 8.32
CA LEU A 120 -12.96 -28.83 8.46
C LEU A 120 -12.52 -30.07 9.24
N TYR A 121 -13.26 -30.42 10.30
CA TYR A 121 -12.97 -31.59 11.11
C TYR A 121 -13.19 -32.91 10.34
N GLN A 122 -14.30 -33.02 9.60
CA GLN A 122 -14.60 -34.21 8.78
C GLN A 122 -13.59 -34.41 7.64
N ARG A 123 -13.17 -33.32 6.97
CA ARG A 123 -12.18 -33.38 5.89
C ARG A 123 -10.81 -33.87 6.39
N SER A 124 -10.43 -33.50 7.61
CA SER A 124 -9.18 -33.97 8.25
C SER A 124 -9.20 -35.46 8.62
N ARG A 125 -10.40 -36.02 8.88
CA ARG A 125 -10.58 -37.42 9.26
C ARG A 125 -10.59 -38.35 8.06
N GLN A 126 -11.19 -37.94 6.94
CA GLN A 126 -11.23 -38.74 5.71
C GLN A 126 -9.84 -38.92 5.08
N SER A 127 -8.90 -37.97 5.29
CA SER A 127 -7.52 -38.12 4.81
C SER A 127 -6.65 -39.09 5.63
N ARG A 128 -7.18 -39.72 6.70
CA ARG A 128 -6.39 -40.61 7.58
C ARG A 128 -6.85 -42.07 7.61
N VAL A 129 -7.81 -42.46 6.78
CA VAL A 129 -8.36 -43.83 6.83
C VAL A 129 -7.87 -44.64 5.63
N LEU A 130 -6.98 -45.59 5.94
CA LEU A 130 -6.72 -46.88 5.29
C LEU A 130 -6.10 -46.87 3.87
N GLU A 131 -4.79 -46.66 3.82
CA GLU A 131 -3.94 -47.35 2.83
C GLU A 131 -3.08 -48.38 3.60
N PRO A 132 -3.11 -49.68 3.24
CA PRO A 132 -2.33 -50.71 3.90
C PRO A 132 -0.84 -50.47 3.65
N LYS A 133 -0.08 -50.26 4.73
CA LYS A 133 1.38 -50.08 4.69
C LYS A 133 2.04 -51.35 4.16
N GLN A 134 2.48 -51.30 2.90
CA GLN A 134 3.56 -52.17 2.43
C GLN A 134 4.87 -51.64 3.02
N ASP A 135 5.57 -52.48 3.77
CA ASP A 135 6.91 -52.22 4.30
C ASP A 135 7.92 -52.17 3.15
N VAL A 136 7.93 -51.05 2.42
CA VAL A 136 9.00 -50.73 1.49
C VAL A 136 10.15 -50.16 2.32
N LEU A 137 11.28 -50.88 2.33
CA LEU A 137 12.57 -50.39 2.81
C LEU A 137 12.96 -49.12 2.05
N TYR A 138 12.46 -47.96 2.49
CA TYR A 138 12.86 -46.66 1.95
C TYR A 138 14.24 -46.29 2.50
N SER A 139 15.28 -46.65 1.74
CA SER A 139 16.65 -46.15 1.93
C SER A 139 16.79 -44.70 1.43
N PHE A 140 15.88 -43.81 1.80
CA PHE A 140 15.98 -42.40 1.43
C PHE A 140 17.03 -41.72 2.32
N LYS A 141 18.25 -41.60 1.79
CA LYS A 141 19.30 -40.75 2.36
C LYS A 141 19.13 -39.34 1.79
N PRO A 142 18.52 -38.39 2.51
CA PRO A 142 18.36 -37.03 2.01
C PRO A 142 19.75 -36.45 1.70
N TYR A 143 19.90 -35.84 0.53
CA TYR A 143 21.13 -35.13 0.16
C TYR A 143 21.31 -33.90 1.08
N ILE A 144 22.18 -34.04 2.08
CA ILE A 144 22.56 -32.96 3.00
C ILE A 144 23.65 -32.14 2.31
N SER A 145 23.37 -30.86 2.03
CA SER A 145 24.36 -29.98 1.41
C SER A 145 25.61 -29.85 2.28
N GLU A 146 26.78 -29.68 1.67
CA GLU A 146 28.07 -29.58 2.37
C GLU A 146 28.08 -28.47 3.44
N LYS A 147 27.36 -27.36 3.20
CA LYS A 147 27.16 -26.28 4.19
C LYS A 147 26.32 -26.72 5.39
N SER A 148 25.27 -27.51 5.16
CA SER A 148 24.47 -28.12 6.22
C SER A 148 25.27 -29.16 7.00
N LEU A 149 26.15 -29.89 6.31
CA LEU A 149 27.06 -30.85 6.91
C LEU A 149 28.12 -30.15 7.78
N ALA A 150 28.65 -29.00 7.32
CA ALA A 150 29.53 -28.14 8.11
C ALA A 150 28.85 -27.51 9.33
N LEU A 151 27.57 -27.13 9.22
CA LEU A 151 26.77 -26.65 10.36
C LEU A 151 26.39 -27.79 11.34
N ALA A 152 26.24 -29.02 10.82
CA ALA A 152 25.94 -30.21 11.61
C ALA A 152 27.19 -30.80 12.29
N LYS A 153 28.39 -30.49 11.81
CA LYS A 153 29.66 -30.74 12.50
C LYS A 153 29.74 -29.86 13.75
N ARG A 154 29.04 -30.29 14.79
CA ARG A 154 29.19 -29.71 16.12
C ARG A 154 30.57 -30.11 16.66
N PRO A 155 31.33 -29.18 17.26
CA PRO A 155 32.47 -29.58 18.07
C PRO A 155 31.98 -30.57 19.15
N ASN A 156 32.84 -31.50 19.55
CA ASN A 156 32.53 -32.56 20.48
C ASN A 156 32.40 -32.01 21.92
N MET A 157 31.41 -31.14 22.13
CA MET A 157 31.14 -30.44 23.37
C MET A 157 29.62 -30.43 23.64
N PRO A 158 29.18 -30.36 24.90
CA PRO A 158 27.77 -30.28 25.24
C PRO A 158 27.07 -29.13 24.50
N THR A 159 25.84 -29.38 24.01
CA THR A 159 25.10 -28.38 23.22
C THR A 159 24.86 -27.09 23.99
N SER A 160 24.67 -27.16 25.31
CA SER A 160 24.55 -26.00 26.20
C SER A 160 25.80 -25.12 26.17
N GLU A 161 26.99 -25.71 26.32
CA GLU A 161 28.26 -24.99 26.32
C GLU A 161 28.57 -24.38 24.96
N TYR A 162 28.28 -25.10 23.87
CA TYR A 162 28.46 -24.58 22.51
C TYR A 162 27.60 -23.33 22.27
N LEU A 163 26.33 -23.34 22.69
CA LEU A 163 25.43 -22.20 22.57
C LEU A 163 25.88 -21.01 23.42
N ILE A 164 26.38 -21.26 24.64
CA ILE A 164 26.95 -20.23 25.50
C ILE A 164 28.19 -19.61 24.84
N MET A 165 29.09 -20.43 24.29
CA MET A 165 30.28 -19.97 23.60
C MET A 165 29.93 -19.14 22.34
N GLN A 166 28.95 -19.59 21.55
CA GLN A 166 28.48 -18.87 20.37
C GLN A 166 27.84 -17.53 20.76
N GLY A 167 27.06 -17.50 21.86
CA GLY A 167 26.50 -16.27 22.43
C GLY A 167 27.59 -15.28 22.84
N LYS A 168 28.66 -15.76 23.51
CA LYS A 168 29.82 -14.93 23.87
C LYS A 168 30.54 -14.37 22.64
N GLN A 169 30.77 -15.19 21.60
CA GLN A 169 31.39 -14.72 20.35
C GLN A 169 30.54 -13.67 19.63
N MET A 170 29.21 -13.86 19.58
CA MET A 170 28.31 -12.87 18.99
C MET A 170 28.29 -11.56 19.79
N ALA A 171 28.26 -11.64 21.13
CA ALA A 171 28.33 -10.46 21.99
C ALA A 171 29.65 -9.71 21.80
N TYR A 172 30.78 -10.42 21.75
CA TYR A 172 32.10 -9.84 21.49
C TYR A 172 32.17 -9.15 20.13
N ARG A 173 31.67 -9.79 19.06
CA ARG A 173 31.63 -9.20 17.72
C ARG A 173 30.75 -7.95 17.66
N LYS A 174 29.62 -7.96 18.38
CA LYS A 174 28.72 -6.80 18.48
C LYS A 174 29.42 -5.63 19.18
N GLU A 175 30.16 -5.91 20.25
CA GLU A 175 30.92 -4.88 20.98
C GLU A 175 32.06 -4.31 20.12
N GLN A 176 32.79 -5.15 19.38
CA GLN A 176 33.83 -4.67 18.45
C GLN A 176 33.25 -3.72 17.38
N LEU A 177 32.11 -4.07 16.78
CA LEU A 177 31.44 -3.20 15.81
C LEU A 177 30.99 -1.88 16.43
N ARG A 178 30.48 -1.92 17.67
CA ARG A 178 30.10 -0.72 18.43
C ARG A 178 31.31 0.17 18.69
N SER A 179 32.41 -0.40 19.19
CA SER A 179 33.65 0.32 19.45
C SER A 179 34.27 0.91 18.18
N SER A 180 34.25 0.16 17.07
CA SER A 180 34.70 0.66 15.76
C SER A 180 33.84 1.82 15.26
N ARG A 181 32.51 1.74 15.41
CA ARG A 181 31.60 2.85 15.05
C ARG A 181 31.85 4.09 15.90
N MET A 182 32.02 3.92 17.21
CA MET A 182 32.36 5.02 18.12
C MET A 182 33.72 5.63 17.78
N ALA A 183 34.72 4.82 17.47
CA ALA A 183 36.04 5.30 17.05
C ALA A 183 35.97 6.09 15.73
N ALA A 184 35.23 5.60 14.73
CA ALA A 184 35.02 6.30 13.47
C ALA A 184 34.27 7.62 13.66
N GLN A 185 33.24 7.65 14.51
CA GLN A 185 32.53 8.89 14.88
C GLN A 185 33.44 9.88 15.59
N ASN A 186 34.29 9.41 16.51
CA ASN A 186 35.26 10.26 17.21
C ASN A 186 36.35 10.80 16.27
N GLN A 187 36.76 10.05 15.25
CA GLN A 187 37.70 10.53 14.22
C GLN A 187 37.09 11.61 13.32
N GLN A 188 35.78 11.56 13.07
CA GLN A 188 35.06 12.55 12.26
C GLN A 188 34.64 13.79 13.04
N CYS A 189 34.72 13.77 14.37
CA CYS A 189 34.38 14.91 15.21
C CYS A 189 35.59 15.86 15.33
N SER A 190 35.49 17.06 14.74
CA SER A 190 36.52 18.12 14.87
C SER A 190 36.56 18.77 16.26
N PHE A 191 35.54 18.51 17.09
CA PHE A 191 35.44 19.01 18.45
C PHE A 191 36.02 17.99 19.43
N GLN A 192 37.20 18.29 19.98
CA GLN A 192 37.85 17.52 21.03
C GLN A 192 37.69 18.26 22.36
N PRO A 193 36.58 18.05 23.10
CA PRO A 193 36.39 18.74 24.37
C PRO A 193 37.49 18.33 25.34
N THR A 194 38.30 19.30 25.77
CA THR A 194 39.25 19.11 26.86
C THR A 194 38.47 19.05 28.16
N ILE A 195 38.40 17.87 28.78
CA ILE A 195 37.77 17.71 30.09
C ILE A 195 38.56 18.57 31.07
N ASN A 196 37.86 19.48 31.76
CA ASN A 196 38.46 20.30 32.80
C ASN A 196 39.16 19.39 33.83
N PRO A 197 40.41 19.67 34.24
CA PRO A 197 41.18 18.82 35.15
C PRO A 197 40.45 18.51 36.46
N ILE A 198 39.57 19.40 36.94
CA ILE A 198 38.72 19.15 38.11
C ILE A 198 37.69 18.05 37.82
N SER A 199 37.03 18.10 36.66
CA SER A 199 36.09 17.07 36.23
C SER A 199 36.79 15.73 35.99
N GLN A 200 38.03 15.76 35.49
CA GLN A 200 38.84 14.55 35.35
C GLN A 200 39.18 13.94 36.73
N LYS A 201 39.52 14.75 37.73
CA LYS A 201 39.72 14.30 39.11
C LYS A 201 38.43 13.74 39.73
N ILE A 202 37.28 14.39 39.51
CA ILE A 202 35.97 13.88 39.99
C ILE A 202 35.63 12.53 39.35
N SER A 203 35.89 12.36 38.05
CA SER A 203 35.68 11.09 37.35
C SER A 203 36.63 9.99 37.86
N GLN A 204 37.91 10.29 38.05
CA GLN A 204 38.88 9.36 38.62
C GLN A 204 38.54 8.99 40.08
N GLU A 205 38.06 9.94 40.87
CA GLU A 205 37.63 9.70 42.25
C GLU A 205 36.34 8.89 42.30
N LYS A 206 35.39 9.12 41.38
CA LYS A 206 34.22 8.26 41.19
C LYS A 206 34.61 6.85 40.77
N GLU A 207 35.58 6.68 39.87
CA GLU A 207 36.08 5.36 39.46
C GLU A 207 36.79 4.64 40.61
N ARG A 208 37.60 5.34 41.42
CA ARG A 208 38.18 4.78 42.65
C ARG A 208 37.11 4.37 43.65
N ASN A 209 36.09 5.20 43.85
CA ASN A 209 34.96 4.90 44.73
C ASN A 209 34.06 3.77 44.19
N TYR A 210 33.97 3.59 42.87
CA TYR A 210 33.30 2.44 42.25
C TYR A 210 34.13 1.16 42.39
N SER A 211 35.46 1.26 42.28
CA SER A 211 36.39 0.13 42.39
C SER A 211 36.51 -0.36 43.84
N SER A 212 36.43 0.54 44.83
CA SER A 212 36.36 0.16 46.24
C SER A 212 34.99 -0.40 46.65
N ALA A 213 33.90 0.05 46.02
CA ALA A 213 32.54 -0.46 46.24
C ALA A 213 32.20 -1.76 45.47
N GLN A 214 33.05 -2.20 44.53
CA GLN A 214 32.88 -3.43 43.76
C GLN A 214 33.01 -4.73 44.57
N LYS A 215 33.36 -4.66 45.87
CA LYS A 215 33.27 -5.83 46.77
C LYS A 215 31.85 -6.15 47.23
N SER A 216 30.89 -5.24 47.07
CA SER A 216 29.47 -5.50 47.36
C SER A 216 28.71 -5.75 46.06
N GLN A 217 27.92 -6.83 46.02
CA GLN A 217 27.08 -7.17 44.88
C GLN A 217 26.13 -6.00 44.58
N ILE A 218 26.02 -5.62 43.31
CA ILE A 218 25.15 -4.52 42.81
C ILE A 218 23.73 -4.58 43.39
N HIS A 219 23.22 -5.77 43.66
CA HIS A 219 21.91 -6.02 44.23
C HIS A 219 21.74 -5.44 45.65
N ASP A 220 22.75 -5.52 46.51
CA ASP A 220 22.68 -5.02 47.89
C ASP A 220 22.58 -3.49 47.93
N ARG A 221 23.28 -2.83 47.00
CA ARG A 221 23.27 -1.38 46.89
C ARG A 221 21.91 -0.85 46.44
N LEU A 222 21.29 -1.51 45.46
CA LEU A 222 19.94 -1.17 45.01
C LEU A 222 18.90 -1.43 46.11
N TYR A 223 19.07 -2.50 46.87
CA TYR A 223 18.21 -2.83 48.00
C TYR A 223 18.27 -1.75 49.10
N GLN A 224 19.47 -1.32 49.50
CA GLN A 224 19.66 -0.25 50.47
C GLN A 224 19.09 1.09 49.98
N GLN A 225 19.25 1.40 48.69
CA GLN A 225 18.66 2.59 48.09
C GLN A 225 17.11 2.56 48.13
N GLY A 226 16.52 1.39 47.89
CA GLY A 226 15.07 1.17 48.02
C GLY A 226 14.57 1.40 49.46
N ILE A 227 15.27 0.87 50.46
CA ILE A 227 14.95 1.07 51.88
C ILE A 227 15.02 2.55 52.26
N ASN A 228 16.07 3.26 51.84
CA ASN A 228 16.23 4.69 52.15
C ASN A 228 15.14 5.56 51.49
N SER A 229 14.71 5.21 50.28
CA SER A 229 13.60 5.89 49.59
C SER A 229 12.26 5.71 50.33
N MET A 230 11.98 4.49 50.80
CA MET A 230 10.81 4.18 51.62
C MET A 230 10.80 4.96 52.94
N LYS A 231 11.97 5.08 53.59
CA LYS A 231 12.11 5.81 54.85
C LYS A 231 11.81 7.31 54.67
N LYS A 232 12.37 7.93 53.63
CA LYS A 232 12.09 9.33 53.26
C LYS A 232 10.61 9.58 52.94
N LYS A 233 9.93 8.65 52.26
CA LYS A 233 8.49 8.77 52.00
C LYS A 233 7.66 8.70 53.29
N LYS A 234 8.03 7.84 54.24
CA LYS A 234 7.36 7.77 55.55
C LYS A 234 7.57 9.05 56.36
N GLU A 235 8.79 9.58 56.39
CA GLU A 235 9.13 10.84 57.07
C GLU A 235 8.36 12.03 56.46
N ALA A 236 8.29 12.12 55.13
CA ALA A 236 7.52 13.15 54.44
C ALA A 236 6.00 13.05 54.74
N SER A 237 5.46 11.82 54.80
CA SER A 237 4.05 11.58 55.12
C SER A 237 3.72 11.93 56.58
N GLN A 238 4.65 11.72 57.51
CA GLN A 238 4.48 12.12 58.92
C GLN A 238 4.52 13.64 59.10
N MET A 239 5.33 14.35 58.32
CA MET A 239 5.38 15.83 58.36
C MET A 239 4.09 16.48 57.83
N ILE A 240 3.41 15.85 56.86
CA ILE A 240 2.13 16.36 56.32
C ILE A 240 1.00 16.28 57.34
N ASN A 241 1.03 15.34 58.30
CA ASN A 241 -0.01 15.23 59.34
C ASN A 241 0.10 16.26 60.48
N GLN A 242 1.20 17.01 60.59
CA GLN A 242 1.36 18.04 61.62
C GLN A 242 1.01 19.46 61.13
N SER A 243 0.96 19.69 59.81
CA SER A 243 0.49 20.95 59.24
C SER A 243 -1.03 20.92 59.03
N LYS A 244 -1.78 21.29 60.07
CA LYS A 244 -3.22 21.61 59.98
C LYS A 244 -3.41 22.89 59.15
N MET A 245 -3.17 22.83 57.84
CA MET A 245 -3.75 23.79 56.92
C MET A 245 -5.24 23.45 56.81
N THR A 246 -6.06 24.41 57.22
CA THR A 246 -7.52 24.35 57.20
C THR A 246 -8.00 24.15 55.77
N SER A 247 -8.27 22.90 55.41
CA SER A 247 -9.13 22.62 54.26
C SER A 247 -10.54 23.15 54.60
N PRO A 248 -11.25 23.79 53.65
CA PRO A 248 -12.56 24.36 53.94
C PRO A 248 -13.49 23.23 54.41
N LEU A 249 -14.17 23.45 55.54
CA LEU A 249 -15.22 22.55 55.99
C LEU A 249 -16.16 22.30 54.81
N LYS A 250 -16.39 21.02 54.47
CA LYS A 250 -17.38 20.61 53.49
C LYS A 250 -18.74 21.16 53.95
N SER A 251 -19.15 22.29 53.38
CA SER A 251 -20.48 22.84 53.61
C SER A 251 -21.50 21.78 53.18
N LYS A 252 -22.56 21.60 53.96
CA LYS A 252 -23.67 20.71 53.62
C LYS A 252 -24.09 20.94 52.15
N PRO A 253 -24.45 19.88 51.40
CA PRO A 253 -24.86 20.03 50.01
C PRO A 253 -26.04 21.00 49.97
N SER A 254 -25.84 22.20 49.40
CA SER A 254 -26.96 23.10 49.19
C SER A 254 -27.83 22.54 48.06
N ASP A 255 -29.16 22.63 48.19
CA ASP A 255 -30.14 22.16 47.20
C ASP A 255 -30.11 22.94 45.87
N ILE A 256 -29.15 23.83 45.70
CA ILE A 256 -28.98 24.66 44.51
C ILE A 256 -28.44 23.79 43.36
N PRO A 257 -29.12 23.73 42.20
CA PRO A 257 -28.63 23.00 41.02
C PRO A 257 -27.20 23.40 40.63
N PHE A 258 -26.43 22.46 40.08
CA PHE A 258 -25.01 22.67 39.75
C PHE A 258 -24.75 23.92 38.91
N LEU A 259 -25.60 24.17 37.90
CA LEU A 259 -25.44 25.29 36.97
C LEU A 259 -25.55 26.65 37.68
N GLU A 260 -26.49 26.77 38.60
CA GLU A 260 -26.73 27.99 39.38
C GLU A 260 -25.61 28.19 40.42
N ARG A 261 -25.09 27.10 40.99
CA ARG A 261 -23.88 27.12 41.83
C ARG A 261 -22.66 27.64 41.07
N MET A 262 -22.52 27.26 39.80
CA MET A 262 -21.44 27.70 38.92
C MET A 262 -21.57 29.20 38.59
N GLN A 263 -22.78 29.67 38.26
CA GLN A 263 -23.03 31.10 38.03
C GLN A 263 -22.75 31.95 39.27
N ILE A 264 -23.20 31.52 40.45
CA ILE A 264 -22.91 32.21 41.72
C ILE A 264 -21.39 32.26 41.99
N SER A 265 -20.65 31.19 41.67
CA SER A 265 -19.20 31.16 41.81
C SER A 265 -18.50 32.16 40.87
N ILE A 266 -18.94 32.22 39.61
CA ILE A 266 -18.42 33.18 38.63
C ILE A 266 -18.71 34.62 39.09
N GLN A 267 -19.94 34.92 39.51
CA GLN A 267 -20.33 36.24 40.00
C GLN A 267 -19.57 36.65 41.27
N LYS A 268 -19.41 35.74 42.24
CA LYS A 268 -18.60 36.02 43.45
C LYS A 268 -17.15 36.30 43.08
N ARG A 269 -16.60 35.58 42.10
CA ARG A 269 -15.23 35.81 41.62
C ARG A 269 -15.10 37.18 40.94
N GLN A 270 -16.04 37.53 40.08
CA GLN A 270 -16.07 38.84 39.41
C GLN A 270 -16.21 39.97 40.43
N LYS A 271 -17.17 39.88 41.35
CA LYS A 271 -17.37 40.86 42.41
C LYS A 271 -16.14 41.03 43.29
N LYS A 272 -15.47 39.94 43.66
CA LYS A 272 -14.21 40.00 44.43
C LYS A 272 -13.09 40.65 43.63
N LEU A 273 -13.04 40.43 42.30
CA LEU A 273 -12.07 41.06 41.41
C LEU A 273 -12.34 42.57 41.32
N GLU A 274 -13.59 42.97 41.15
CA GLU A 274 -14.04 44.37 41.16
C GLU A 274 -13.75 45.04 42.49
N GLU A 275 -14.02 44.38 43.62
CA GLU A 275 -13.66 44.86 44.95
C GLU A 275 -12.14 45.06 45.07
N THR A 276 -11.32 44.14 44.57
CA THR A 276 -9.85 44.30 44.58
C THR A 276 -9.34 45.39 43.64
N VAL A 277 -10.03 45.63 42.51
CA VAL A 277 -9.69 46.71 41.57
C VAL A 277 -10.14 48.07 42.11
N MET A 278 -11.26 48.12 42.84
CA MET A 278 -11.74 49.32 43.51
C MET A 278 -10.94 49.65 44.78
N THR A 279 -10.40 48.65 45.47
CA THR A 279 -9.29 48.85 46.41
C THR A 279 -7.98 48.91 45.62
N GLU A 280 -7.81 49.93 44.79
CA GLU A 280 -6.47 50.31 44.36
C GLU A 280 -5.66 50.56 45.63
N GLU A 281 -4.73 49.67 45.96
CA GLU A 281 -3.85 49.92 47.08
C GLU A 281 -3.19 51.27 46.83
N PRO A 282 -3.22 52.20 47.81
CA PRO A 282 -2.70 53.53 47.61
C PRO A 282 -1.25 53.37 47.19
N THR A 283 -0.94 53.75 45.94
CA THR A 283 0.42 53.66 45.37
C THR A 283 1.44 54.50 46.14
N HIS A 284 0.97 55.24 47.14
CA HIS A 284 1.70 56.12 48.02
C HIS A 284 1.38 55.73 49.46
N ASP A 285 2.40 55.64 50.30
CA ASP A 285 2.27 55.48 51.73
C ASP A 285 1.48 56.67 52.31
N LEU A 286 0.34 56.39 52.96
CA LEU A 286 -0.58 57.40 53.49
C LEU A 286 0.06 58.32 54.55
N SER A 287 1.13 57.87 55.20
CA SER A 287 1.80 58.63 56.26
C SER A 287 2.88 59.58 55.74
N THR A 288 3.57 59.20 54.66
CA THR A 288 4.73 59.94 54.12
C THR A 288 4.45 60.56 52.75
N GLY A 289 3.36 60.18 52.08
CA GLY A 289 3.06 60.53 50.69
C GLY A 289 4.03 59.91 49.68
N GLN A 290 4.96 59.05 50.12
CA GLN A 290 6.01 58.51 49.28
C GLN A 290 5.51 57.29 48.51
N LYS A 291 5.83 57.21 47.22
CA LYS A 291 5.42 56.07 46.37
C LYS A 291 6.02 54.77 46.91
N LEU A 292 5.19 53.73 47.08
CA LEU A 292 5.63 52.44 47.63
C LEU A 292 6.77 51.86 46.79
N TYR A 293 7.81 51.39 47.46
CA TYR A 293 9.01 50.85 46.82
C TYR A 293 8.67 49.61 45.98
N HIS A 294 8.82 49.72 44.66
CA HIS A 294 8.77 48.58 43.75
C HIS A 294 10.20 48.13 43.42
N PRO A 295 10.65 46.98 43.92
CA PRO A 295 12.00 46.49 43.61
C PRO A 295 12.15 46.32 42.10
N ILE A 296 13.30 46.73 41.56
CA ILE A 296 13.62 46.57 40.14
C ILE A 296 13.88 45.08 39.89
N ILE A 297 12.84 44.35 39.50
CA ILE A 297 12.91 42.92 39.19
C ILE A 297 13.44 42.74 37.75
N GLY A 298 14.76 42.69 37.59
CA GLY A 298 15.44 42.22 36.38
C GLY A 298 15.26 43.04 35.10
N ARG A 299 15.91 42.58 34.00
CA ARG A 299 15.74 43.15 32.65
C ARG A 299 14.49 42.53 32.00
N PRO A 300 13.59 43.32 31.39
CA PRO A 300 12.46 42.78 30.65
C PRO A 300 12.97 41.92 29.46
N PRO A 301 12.20 40.90 29.03
CA PRO A 301 12.56 40.11 27.86
C PRO A 301 12.76 41.02 26.63
N THR A 302 13.83 40.79 25.87
CA THR A 302 14.25 41.63 24.74
C THR A 302 13.19 41.72 23.63
N ASN A 303 12.36 40.69 23.50
CA ASN A 303 11.24 40.67 22.58
C ASN A 303 9.94 40.66 23.39
N GLU A 304 9.00 41.53 23.02
CA GLU A 304 7.64 41.44 23.51
C GLU A 304 7.07 40.07 23.12
N ARG A 305 6.64 39.30 24.13
CA ARG A 305 6.15 37.94 23.92
C ARG A 305 4.74 37.89 23.37
N ASN A 306 4.03 39.02 23.30
CA ASN A 306 2.63 39.08 22.92
C ASN A 306 2.36 40.40 22.17
N ASN A 307 2.93 40.52 20.97
CA ASN A 307 2.79 41.73 20.14
C ASN A 307 1.32 42.03 19.78
N THR A 308 0.43 41.03 19.89
CA THR A 308 -0.99 41.15 19.58
C THR A 308 -1.82 41.65 20.76
N ASN A 309 -1.21 41.83 21.95
CA ASN A 309 -1.88 42.25 23.19
C ASN A 309 -3.11 41.41 23.54
N LEU A 310 -3.13 40.14 23.11
CA LEU A 310 -4.23 39.23 23.43
C LEU A 310 -4.19 38.85 24.93
N PRO A 311 -5.33 38.48 25.53
CA PRO A 311 -5.31 37.79 26.82
C PRO A 311 -4.33 36.62 26.78
N ILE A 312 -3.50 36.45 27.81
CA ILE A 312 -2.40 35.46 27.80
C ILE A 312 -2.89 34.04 27.47
N GLY A 313 -4.12 33.69 27.85
CA GLY A 313 -4.74 32.41 27.52
C GLY A 313 -4.96 32.22 26.01
N ASP A 314 -5.49 33.24 25.33
CA ASP A 314 -5.77 33.21 23.89
C ASP A 314 -4.47 33.23 23.09
N TYR A 315 -3.49 34.02 23.52
CA TYR A 315 -2.15 34.04 22.94
C TYR A 315 -1.49 32.65 23.00
N LEU A 316 -1.52 31.99 24.17
CA LEU A 316 -0.95 30.65 24.33
C LEU A 316 -1.72 29.59 23.54
N PHE A 317 -3.04 29.73 23.42
CA PHE A 317 -3.87 28.85 22.61
C PHE A 317 -3.52 28.97 21.12
N GLN A 318 -3.41 30.20 20.60
CA GLN A 318 -2.99 30.46 19.22
C GLN A 318 -1.58 29.95 18.94
N MET A 319 -0.65 30.10 19.88
CA MET A 319 0.68 29.53 19.76
C MET A 319 0.68 28.00 19.68
N ARG A 320 -0.22 27.35 20.42
CA ARG A 320 -0.39 25.89 20.36
C ARG A 320 -0.90 25.45 18.98
N THR A 321 -1.92 26.11 18.44
CA THR A 321 -2.49 25.74 17.14
C THR A 321 -1.46 25.92 16.03
N VAL A 322 -0.68 27.02 16.04
CA VAL A 322 0.40 27.23 15.06
C VAL A 322 1.46 26.13 15.14
N HIS A 323 1.84 25.69 16.34
CA HIS A 323 2.79 24.59 16.50
C HIS A 323 2.22 23.25 16.03
N GLU A 324 0.95 22.98 16.30
CA GLU A 324 0.26 21.75 15.89
C GLU A 324 0.08 21.70 14.37
N ASP A 325 -0.33 22.80 13.75
CA ASP A 325 -0.46 22.94 12.30
C ASP A 325 0.89 22.78 11.60
N HIS A 326 1.94 23.40 12.13
CA HIS A 326 3.30 23.25 11.60
C HIS A 326 3.80 21.80 11.73
N HIS A 327 3.52 21.14 12.86
CA HIS A 327 3.86 19.73 13.03
C HIS A 327 3.11 18.84 12.04
N ASN A 328 1.81 19.06 11.89
CA ASN A 328 0.96 18.31 10.95
C ASN A 328 1.43 18.50 9.50
N TYR A 329 1.81 19.73 9.12
CA TYR A 329 2.38 20.02 7.81
C TYR A 329 3.67 19.23 7.54
N LEU A 330 4.61 19.20 8.50
CA LEU A 330 5.85 18.43 8.37
C LEU A 330 5.60 16.93 8.27
N VAL A 331 4.67 16.39 9.07
CA VAL A 331 4.29 14.97 9.02
C VAL A 331 3.69 14.60 7.67
N GLU A 332 2.82 15.45 7.11
CA GLU A 332 2.21 15.20 5.80
C GLU A 332 3.24 15.32 4.66
N GLN A 333 4.16 16.29 4.73
CA GLN A 333 5.26 16.42 3.78
C GLN A 333 6.17 15.18 3.81
N GLU A 334 6.48 14.66 4.99
CA GLU A 334 7.24 13.42 5.15
C GLU A 334 6.48 12.22 4.59
N ARG A 335 5.19 12.10 4.89
CA ARG A 335 4.33 11.04 4.35
C ARG A 335 4.31 11.05 2.83
N GLN A 336 4.21 12.22 2.20
CA GLN A 336 4.30 12.37 0.75
C GLN A 336 5.68 11.97 0.22
N SER A 337 6.77 12.36 0.88
CA SER A 337 8.13 11.94 0.52
C SER A 337 8.33 10.42 0.62
N ILE A 338 7.79 9.78 1.66
CA ILE A 338 7.81 8.33 1.83
C ILE A 338 6.97 7.66 0.73
N MET A 339 5.77 8.15 0.44
CA MET A 339 4.96 7.63 -0.67
C MET A 339 5.69 7.75 -2.02
N ASN A 340 6.31 8.89 -2.28
CA ASN A 340 7.06 9.15 -3.51
C ASN A 340 8.34 8.30 -3.63
N SER A 341 9.02 8.01 -2.51
CA SER A 341 10.22 7.17 -2.50
C SER A 341 9.92 5.67 -2.49
N MET A 342 8.82 5.24 -1.86
CA MET A 342 8.35 3.85 -1.92
C MET A 342 7.80 3.49 -3.31
N ALA A 343 7.34 4.47 -4.09
CA ALA A 343 6.82 4.27 -5.44
C ALA A 343 7.91 4.16 -6.52
N LYS A 344 9.18 4.50 -6.23
CA LYS A 344 10.26 4.36 -7.22
C LYS A 344 10.72 2.91 -7.27
N SER A 345 10.11 2.14 -8.16
CA SER A 345 10.66 0.85 -8.58
C SER A 345 12.12 1.03 -8.96
N SER A 346 12.98 0.07 -8.60
CA SER A 346 14.39 0.13 -9.02
C SER A 346 14.49 0.31 -10.54
N GLU A 347 15.52 0.99 -11.02
CA GLU A 347 15.73 1.21 -12.46
C GLU A 347 15.67 -0.11 -13.25
N LYS A 348 16.27 -1.18 -12.71
CA LYS A 348 16.18 -2.54 -13.27
C LYS A 348 14.75 -3.06 -13.35
N SER A 349 13.95 -2.84 -12.31
CA SER A 349 12.53 -3.22 -12.31
C SER A 349 11.73 -2.42 -13.34
N SER A 350 12.06 -1.14 -13.53
CA SER A 350 11.45 -0.29 -14.56
C SER A 350 11.79 -0.83 -15.95
N LEU A 351 13.06 -1.15 -16.23
CA LEU A 351 13.47 -1.74 -17.51
C LEU A 351 12.77 -3.07 -17.80
N ILE A 352 12.63 -3.95 -16.79
CA ILE A 352 11.89 -5.21 -16.92
C ILE A 352 10.41 -4.96 -17.23
N TYR A 353 9.81 -3.95 -16.59
CA TYR A 353 8.43 -3.58 -16.86
C TYR A 353 8.25 -3.04 -18.28
N GLU A 354 9.15 -2.16 -18.72
CA GLU A 354 9.13 -1.59 -20.07
C GLU A 354 9.33 -2.65 -21.16
N ASP A 355 10.27 -3.59 -20.97
CA ASP A 355 10.49 -4.72 -21.87
C ASP A 355 9.26 -5.65 -21.91
N LYS A 356 8.65 -5.94 -20.76
CA LYS A 356 7.41 -6.71 -20.70
C LYS A 356 6.26 -5.99 -21.40
N LYS A 357 6.12 -4.68 -21.20
CA LYS A 357 5.11 -3.85 -21.84
C LYS A 357 5.28 -3.85 -23.35
N ARG A 358 6.50 -3.66 -23.85
CA ARG A 358 6.82 -3.72 -25.28
C ARG A 358 6.42 -5.07 -25.87
N LYS A 359 6.82 -6.19 -25.26
CA LYS A 359 6.45 -7.54 -25.73
C LYS A 359 4.94 -7.77 -25.80
N VAL A 360 4.20 -7.32 -24.79
CA VAL A 360 2.74 -7.41 -24.79
C VAL A 360 2.14 -6.59 -25.93
N LEU A 361 2.66 -5.39 -26.20
CA LEU A 361 2.19 -4.57 -27.32
C LEU A 361 2.55 -5.16 -28.68
N GLU A 362 3.74 -5.76 -28.82
CA GLU A 362 4.15 -6.51 -30.02
C GLU A 362 3.22 -7.71 -30.27
N GLU A 363 2.89 -8.47 -29.22
CA GLU A 363 1.91 -9.58 -29.30
C GLU A 363 0.53 -9.06 -29.73
N ILE A 364 0.05 -7.96 -29.15
CA ILE A 364 -1.23 -7.34 -29.56
C ILE A 364 -1.17 -6.91 -31.03
N PHE A 365 -0.10 -6.24 -31.45
CA PHE A 365 0.07 -5.80 -32.83
C PHE A 365 0.01 -6.99 -33.80
N SER A 366 0.73 -8.07 -33.50
CA SER A 366 0.71 -9.29 -34.32
C SER A 366 -0.65 -9.98 -34.39
N LEU A 367 -1.52 -9.78 -33.40
CA LEU A 367 -2.89 -10.27 -33.43
C LEU A 367 -3.83 -9.36 -34.23
N LEU A 368 -3.49 -8.07 -34.35
CA LEU A 368 -4.26 -7.09 -35.12
C LEU A 368 -3.89 -7.12 -36.62
N ASP A 369 -2.61 -7.39 -36.92
CA ASP A 369 -2.01 -7.49 -38.27
C ASP A 369 -2.27 -8.88 -38.88
N SER A 370 -3.49 -9.09 -39.37
CA SER A 370 -3.95 -10.39 -39.89
C SER A 370 -3.32 -10.78 -41.24
N ASP A 371 -2.96 -9.78 -42.04
CA ASP A 371 -2.30 -9.91 -43.34
C ASP A 371 -0.78 -10.02 -43.23
N GLY A 372 -0.18 -9.61 -42.11
CA GLY A 372 1.24 -9.76 -41.84
C GLY A 372 2.11 -8.84 -42.70
N ASP A 373 1.56 -7.71 -43.14
CA ASP A 373 2.27 -6.72 -43.96
C ASP A 373 3.11 -5.76 -43.10
N GLY A 374 2.99 -5.87 -41.77
CA GLY A 374 3.67 -5.03 -40.80
C GLY A 374 2.98 -3.70 -40.53
N GLN A 375 1.74 -3.52 -41.01
CA GLN A 375 0.93 -2.31 -40.83
C GLN A 375 -0.51 -2.65 -40.45
N ILE A 376 -1.02 -2.04 -39.38
CA ILE A 376 -2.44 -2.17 -39.05
C ILE A 376 -3.24 -1.05 -39.70
N SER A 377 -4.34 -1.41 -40.35
CA SER A 377 -5.29 -0.46 -40.95
C SER A 377 -6.70 -0.67 -40.42
N ALA A 378 -7.48 0.40 -40.29
CA ALA A 378 -8.85 0.32 -39.77
C ALA A 378 -9.76 -0.66 -40.57
N SER A 379 -9.45 -0.88 -41.85
CA SER A 379 -10.15 -1.81 -42.73
C SER A 379 -9.73 -3.27 -42.56
N SER A 380 -8.48 -3.56 -42.23
CA SER A 380 -7.90 -4.92 -42.24
C SER A 380 -7.67 -5.54 -40.86
N ILE A 381 -8.02 -4.85 -39.78
CA ILE A 381 -7.76 -5.34 -38.42
C ILE A 381 -8.62 -6.54 -38.04
N GLU A 382 -7.96 -7.59 -37.56
CA GLU A 382 -8.60 -8.73 -36.91
C GLU A 382 -8.73 -8.52 -35.39
N ILE A 383 -9.96 -8.55 -34.90
CA ILE A 383 -10.30 -8.26 -33.49
C ILE A 383 -10.55 -9.54 -32.68
N SER A 384 -10.85 -10.64 -33.40
CA SER A 384 -11.34 -11.92 -32.86
C SER A 384 -10.42 -12.54 -31.80
N GLY A 385 -9.10 -12.43 -32.01
CA GLY A 385 -8.06 -13.02 -31.15
C GLY A 385 -7.82 -12.29 -29.83
N ILE A 386 -8.35 -11.08 -29.66
CA ILE A 386 -8.04 -10.23 -28.51
C ILE A 386 -9.14 -10.32 -27.45
N GLN A 387 -8.72 -10.34 -26.18
CA GLN A 387 -9.65 -10.30 -25.06
C GLN A 387 -10.44 -8.99 -25.05
N GLN A 388 -11.75 -9.08 -24.81
CA GLN A 388 -12.66 -7.93 -24.78
C GLN A 388 -12.20 -6.81 -23.84
N GLU A 389 -11.61 -7.17 -22.70
CA GLU A 389 -11.09 -6.20 -21.72
C GLU A 389 -9.93 -5.37 -22.30
N ILE A 390 -9.06 -6.00 -23.09
CA ILE A 390 -7.95 -5.33 -23.78
C ILE A 390 -8.48 -4.45 -24.91
N LEU A 391 -9.46 -4.94 -25.67
CA LEU A 391 -10.09 -4.18 -26.74
C LEU A 391 -10.79 -2.91 -26.22
N GLN A 392 -11.48 -2.98 -25.09
CA GLN A 392 -12.07 -1.80 -24.45
C GLN A 392 -11.02 -0.76 -24.06
N ILE A 393 -9.85 -1.22 -23.60
CA ILE A 393 -8.73 -0.33 -23.25
C ILE A 393 -8.16 0.32 -24.51
N LEU A 394 -7.98 -0.43 -25.60
CA LEU A 394 -7.41 0.05 -26.87
C LEU A 394 -8.40 0.81 -27.76
N ALA A 395 -9.70 0.72 -27.48
CA ALA A 395 -10.75 1.31 -28.31
C ALA A 395 -10.53 2.79 -28.65
N PRO A 396 -10.09 3.69 -27.73
CA PRO A 396 -9.85 5.09 -28.07
C PRO A 396 -8.81 5.27 -29.18
N LEU A 397 -7.72 4.49 -29.13
CA LEU A 397 -6.66 4.51 -30.12
C LEU A 397 -7.15 3.99 -31.48
N LEU A 398 -7.91 2.88 -31.48
CA LEU A 398 -8.43 2.29 -32.71
C LEU A 398 -9.47 3.19 -33.39
N CYS A 399 -10.32 3.87 -32.60
CA CYS A 399 -11.28 4.83 -33.13
C CYS A 399 -10.60 6.06 -33.73
N GLU A 400 -9.55 6.58 -33.08
CA GLU A 400 -8.76 7.71 -33.60
C GLU A 400 -8.09 7.34 -34.93
N MET A 401 -7.49 6.15 -35.01
CA MET A 401 -6.89 5.64 -36.23
C MET A 401 -7.91 5.44 -37.37
N GLU A 402 -9.12 4.94 -37.07
CA GLU A 402 -10.23 4.84 -38.04
C GLU A 402 -10.66 6.22 -38.54
N SER A 403 -10.80 7.20 -37.65
CA SER A 403 -11.26 8.54 -38.00
C SER A 403 -10.29 9.28 -38.94
N ILE A 404 -8.99 9.03 -38.79
CA ILE A 404 -7.93 9.64 -39.60
C ILE A 404 -7.60 8.77 -40.83
N GLN A 405 -8.10 7.52 -40.87
CA GLN A 405 -7.72 6.50 -41.86
C GLN A 405 -6.20 6.28 -41.93
N ALA A 406 -5.53 6.39 -40.79
CA ALA A 406 -4.09 6.19 -40.70
C ALA A 406 -3.75 4.69 -40.69
N GLN A 407 -2.63 4.34 -41.31
CA GLN A 407 -1.98 3.04 -41.15
C GLN A 407 -0.86 3.20 -40.12
N LEU A 408 -0.78 2.28 -39.16
CA LEU A 408 0.25 2.29 -38.13
C LEU A 408 1.19 1.11 -38.30
N ASP A 409 2.48 1.37 -38.42
CA ASP A 409 3.51 0.35 -38.26
C ASP A 409 3.69 -0.02 -36.78
N LEU A 410 4.49 -1.05 -36.51
CA LEU A 410 4.71 -1.57 -35.16
C LEU A 410 5.20 -0.48 -34.18
N GLU A 411 6.19 0.33 -34.57
CA GLU A 411 6.77 1.33 -33.68
C GLU A 411 5.79 2.51 -33.46
N SER A 412 5.07 2.96 -34.49
CA SER A 412 4.04 4.00 -34.33
C SER A 412 2.88 3.51 -33.46
N PHE A 413 2.46 2.25 -33.61
CA PHE A 413 1.47 1.64 -32.72
C PHE A 413 1.96 1.57 -31.27
N ILE A 414 3.20 1.12 -31.03
CA ILE A 414 3.78 1.06 -29.69
C ILE A 414 3.85 2.46 -29.08
N GLU A 415 4.23 3.48 -29.85
CA GLU A 415 4.28 4.86 -29.37
C GLU A 415 2.89 5.37 -28.99
N ALA A 416 1.90 5.21 -29.88
CA ALA A 416 0.53 5.65 -29.64
C ALA A 416 -0.12 4.89 -28.46
N ALA A 417 0.10 3.58 -28.37
CA ALA A 417 -0.35 2.76 -27.24
C ALA A 417 0.34 3.18 -25.93
N ASN A 418 1.61 3.59 -25.95
CA ASN A 418 2.28 4.12 -24.77
C ASN A 418 1.67 5.43 -24.28
N ARG A 419 1.29 6.34 -25.20
CA ARG A 419 0.58 7.58 -24.85
C ARG A 419 -0.77 7.28 -24.20
N LEU A 420 -1.51 6.32 -24.76
CA LEU A 420 -2.76 5.83 -24.16
C LEU A 420 -2.51 5.21 -22.77
N ILE A 421 -1.51 4.34 -22.63
CA ILE A 421 -1.17 3.72 -21.35
C ILE A 421 -0.86 4.77 -20.27
N GLN A 422 -0.23 5.89 -20.60
CA GLN A 422 0.06 6.93 -19.61
C GLN A 422 -1.21 7.49 -18.96
N SER A 423 -2.30 7.66 -19.70
CA SER A 423 -3.58 8.17 -19.20
C SER A 423 -4.43 7.14 -18.46
N LEU A 424 -4.15 5.84 -18.62
CA LEU A 424 -4.92 4.76 -17.98
C LEU A 424 -4.74 4.71 -16.45
N ASN A 425 -5.78 4.26 -15.76
CA ASN A 425 -5.71 3.91 -14.35
C ASN A 425 -4.85 2.65 -14.12
N VAL A 426 -4.46 2.40 -12.87
CA VAL A 426 -3.58 1.26 -12.50
C VAL A 426 -4.25 -0.10 -12.76
N SER A 427 -5.59 -0.19 -12.66
CA SER A 427 -6.32 -1.44 -12.90
C SER A 427 -6.23 -1.84 -14.37
N ASP A 428 -6.50 -0.92 -15.28
CA ASP A 428 -6.52 -1.15 -16.72
C ASP A 428 -5.11 -1.35 -17.27
N LYS A 429 -4.11 -0.62 -16.73
CA LYS A 429 -2.69 -0.94 -16.97
C LYS A 429 -2.38 -2.40 -16.66
N ASN A 430 -2.83 -2.90 -15.50
CA ASN A 430 -2.57 -4.29 -15.13
C ASN A 430 -3.34 -5.29 -15.99
N LYS A 431 -4.56 -4.98 -16.43
CA LYS A 431 -5.33 -5.81 -17.36
C LYS A 431 -4.65 -5.88 -18.72
N LEU A 432 -4.14 -4.75 -19.25
CA LEU A 432 -3.42 -4.73 -20.52
C LEU A 432 -2.14 -5.58 -20.45
N ILE A 433 -1.29 -5.33 -19.44
CA ILE A 433 0.04 -5.97 -19.32
C ILE A 433 -0.03 -7.46 -18.93
N ASN A 434 -1.11 -7.92 -18.29
CA ASN A 434 -1.25 -9.30 -17.85
C ASN A 434 -2.38 -10.07 -18.55
N GLY A 435 -3.25 -9.40 -19.30
CA GLY A 435 -4.47 -9.97 -19.86
C GLY A 435 -4.19 -10.98 -20.96
N LEU A 436 -3.22 -10.73 -21.84
CA LEU A 436 -2.89 -11.64 -22.96
C LEU A 436 -2.48 -13.04 -22.51
N ARG A 437 -2.05 -13.22 -21.25
CA ARG A 437 -1.83 -14.56 -20.71
C ARG A 437 -3.18 -15.23 -20.59
N GLN A 438 -3.50 -16.08 -21.57
CA GLN A 438 -4.57 -17.07 -21.43
C GLN A 438 -4.34 -17.73 -20.08
N LYS A 439 -5.25 -17.49 -19.14
CA LYS A 439 -5.26 -18.23 -17.89
C LYS A 439 -5.40 -19.66 -18.34
N LYS A 440 -4.30 -20.43 -18.34
CA LYS A 440 -4.38 -21.87 -18.49
C LYS A 440 -5.44 -22.26 -17.48
N ILE A 441 -6.60 -22.70 -17.97
CA ILE A 441 -7.64 -23.24 -17.12
C ILE A 441 -7.01 -24.52 -16.63
N VAL A 442 -6.26 -24.40 -15.55
CA VAL A 442 -5.66 -25.55 -14.90
C VAL A 442 -6.84 -26.25 -14.30
N ASP A 443 -7.14 -27.42 -14.86
CA ASP A 443 -8.23 -28.29 -14.42
C ASP A 443 -8.09 -28.49 -12.90
N LEU A 444 -9.01 -27.87 -12.16
CA LEU A 444 -8.91 -27.75 -10.70
C LEU A 444 -8.90 -29.13 -10.02
N ASP A 445 -9.50 -30.12 -10.70
CA ASP A 445 -9.66 -31.49 -10.21
C ASP A 445 -8.39 -32.35 -10.35
N GLN A 446 -7.36 -31.88 -11.08
CA GLN A 446 -6.05 -32.55 -11.16
C GLN A 446 -4.96 -31.89 -10.33
N CYS A 447 -5.23 -30.73 -9.72
CA CYS A 447 -4.27 -30.06 -8.85
C CYS A 447 -4.25 -30.70 -7.46
N THR A 448 -3.51 -31.80 -7.29
CA THR A 448 -3.01 -32.25 -5.99
C THR A 448 -1.92 -31.30 -5.48
N PHE A 449 -2.28 -30.02 -5.31
CA PHE A 449 -1.36 -28.98 -4.89
C PHE A 449 -0.97 -29.20 -3.43
N GLN A 450 0.10 -29.96 -3.22
CA GLN A 450 0.90 -29.91 -2.00
C GLN A 450 1.95 -28.83 -2.21
N PRO A 451 1.78 -27.60 -1.68
CA PRO A 451 2.75 -26.53 -1.86
C PRO A 451 4.10 -26.96 -1.29
N LYS A 452 5.01 -27.39 -2.16
CA LYS A 452 6.41 -27.62 -1.79
C LYS A 452 7.07 -26.25 -1.74
N LEU A 453 7.17 -25.70 -0.53
CA LEU A 453 7.93 -24.47 -0.28
C LEU A 453 9.33 -24.61 -0.86
N CYS A 454 9.65 -23.80 -1.88
CA CYS A 454 10.97 -23.83 -2.46
C CYS A 454 12.01 -23.37 -1.42
N LYS A 455 13.27 -23.82 -1.58
CA LYS A 455 14.36 -23.48 -0.65
C LYS A 455 14.54 -21.97 -0.44
N HIS A 456 14.11 -21.15 -1.41
CA HIS A 456 14.14 -19.68 -1.33
C HIS A 456 13.03 -19.12 -0.44
N SER A 457 11.77 -19.56 -0.61
CA SER A 457 10.67 -19.15 0.27
C SER A 457 10.91 -19.56 1.72
N MET A 458 11.50 -20.73 1.96
CA MET A 458 11.92 -21.16 3.31
C MET A 458 13.00 -20.26 3.93
N LYS A 459 13.87 -19.64 3.11
CA LYS A 459 14.84 -18.65 3.60
C LYS A 459 14.16 -17.32 3.95
N ILE A 460 13.25 -16.85 3.11
CA ILE A 460 12.49 -15.60 3.34
C ILE A 460 11.68 -15.67 4.64
N VAL A 461 10.98 -16.78 4.88
CA VAL A 461 10.19 -17.02 6.10
C VAL A 461 11.09 -17.07 7.35
N LYS A 462 12.29 -17.65 7.23
CA LYS A 462 13.28 -17.69 8.34
C LYS A 462 13.99 -16.35 8.57
N SER A 463 13.93 -15.41 7.62
CA SER A 463 14.58 -14.10 7.70
C SER A 463 13.66 -12.90 8.04
N GLY A 464 12.35 -13.10 8.18
CA GLY A 464 11.51 -12.11 8.89
C GLY A 464 11.85 -12.09 10.39
N PRO A 465 11.28 -11.22 11.24
CA PRO A 465 10.92 -9.79 11.17
C PRO A 465 12.14 -8.83 11.22
N LYS A 466 13.37 -9.36 11.19
CA LYS A 466 14.60 -8.58 11.42
C LYS A 466 14.90 -7.54 10.33
N LEU A 467 14.46 -7.77 9.10
CA LEU A 467 14.68 -6.83 8.00
C LEU A 467 13.82 -5.55 8.11
N GLN A 468 12.60 -5.67 8.64
CA GLN A 468 11.72 -4.51 8.86
C GLN A 468 12.22 -3.65 10.03
N GLN A 469 12.76 -4.27 11.08
CA GLN A 469 13.37 -3.53 12.20
C GLN A 469 14.61 -2.73 11.77
N ASN A 470 15.50 -3.32 10.98
CA ASN A 470 16.69 -2.60 10.48
C ASN A 470 16.35 -1.42 9.56
N LYS A 471 15.29 -1.53 8.74
CA LYS A 471 14.86 -0.42 7.87
C LYS A 471 14.24 0.72 8.68
N LEU A 472 13.47 0.40 9.73
CA LEU A 472 12.91 1.41 10.64
C LEU A 472 14.00 2.14 11.43
N GLU A 473 15.02 1.41 11.89
CA GLU A 473 16.13 1.97 12.67
C GLU A 473 17.05 2.87 11.82
N LEU A 474 17.21 2.57 10.53
CA LEU A 474 17.93 3.43 9.57
C LEU A 474 17.19 4.75 9.33
N VAL A 475 15.88 4.69 9.11
CA VAL A 475 15.03 5.90 8.91
C VAL A 475 15.05 6.78 10.15
N LYS A 476 14.98 6.19 11.34
CA LYS A 476 15.07 6.93 12.61
C LYS A 476 16.40 7.68 12.76
N GLN A 477 17.53 7.06 12.38
CA GLN A 477 18.84 7.72 12.42
C GLN A 477 18.94 8.89 11.42
N GLU A 478 18.31 8.78 10.26
CA GLU A 478 18.31 9.85 9.25
C GLU A 478 17.48 11.05 9.70
N GLN A 479 16.33 10.82 10.35
CA GLN A 479 15.54 11.88 10.99
C GLN A 479 16.30 12.58 12.11
N GLU A 480 16.96 11.83 13.00
CA GLU A 480 17.76 12.40 14.10
C GLU A 480 18.88 13.30 13.56
N GLN A 481 19.50 12.94 12.43
CA GLN A 481 20.51 13.77 11.77
C GLN A 481 19.94 15.06 11.19
N LYS A 482 18.77 15.00 10.54
CA LYS A 482 18.10 16.21 10.01
C LYS A 482 17.68 17.16 11.13
N VAL A 483 17.11 16.64 12.21
CA VAL A 483 16.75 17.44 13.40
C VAL A 483 17.99 18.10 14.01
N MET A 484 19.14 17.41 14.07
CA MET A 484 20.40 18.03 14.52
C MET A 484 20.90 19.14 13.58
N GLN A 485 20.73 18.98 12.26
CA GLN A 485 21.15 20.00 11.28
C GLN A 485 20.25 21.24 11.30
N GLU A 486 18.95 21.07 11.56
CA GLU A 486 17.98 22.15 11.68
C GLU A 486 17.98 22.80 13.07
N CYS A 487 18.71 22.25 14.04
CA CYS A 487 18.83 22.80 15.38
C CYS A 487 19.54 24.16 15.33
N THR A 488 18.77 25.24 15.38
CA THR A 488 19.23 26.64 15.43
C THR A 488 19.88 27.01 16.76
N PHE A 489 19.86 26.10 17.74
CA PHE A 489 20.63 26.22 18.98
C PHE A 489 22.12 26.08 18.66
N LYS A 490 22.71 27.21 18.27
CA LYS A 490 24.16 27.45 18.29
C LYS A 490 24.45 27.98 19.69
N PRO A 491 24.84 27.14 20.67
CA PRO A 491 25.23 27.67 21.97
C PRO A 491 26.34 28.68 21.71
N GLN A 492 26.07 29.95 22.00
CA GLN A 492 27.11 30.96 22.05
C GLN A 492 28.02 30.54 23.19
N LEU A 493 29.04 29.76 22.85
CA LEU A 493 30.12 29.45 23.76
C LEU A 493 30.70 30.80 24.15
N TYR A 494 30.45 31.17 25.40
CA TYR A 494 31.00 32.38 26.00
C TYR A 494 32.50 32.33 25.77
N ASN A 495 33.02 33.17 24.87
CA ASN A 495 34.46 33.35 24.75
C ASN A 495 34.92 33.82 26.13
N PRO A 496 35.75 33.04 26.85
CA PRO A 496 36.22 33.47 28.15
C PRO A 496 36.94 34.80 27.93
N LEU A 497 36.43 35.85 28.56
CA LEU A 497 37.11 37.14 28.63
C LEU A 497 38.55 36.85 29.01
N LYS A 498 39.50 37.28 28.19
CA LYS A 498 40.92 37.20 28.46
C LYS A 498 41.24 38.12 29.63
N ILE A 499 40.91 37.68 30.85
CA ILE A 499 41.24 38.38 32.09
C ILE A 499 42.77 38.52 32.24
N TYR A 500 43.53 37.66 31.56
CA TYR A 500 44.99 37.73 31.51
C TYR A 500 45.55 38.98 30.81
N ASP A 501 44.83 39.62 29.88
CA ASP A 501 45.32 40.85 29.23
C ASP A 501 45.14 42.09 30.12
N PHE A 502 44.29 42.01 31.16
CA PHE A 502 44.10 43.10 32.12
C PHE A 502 45.07 43.04 33.31
N MET A 503 45.67 41.88 33.58
CA MET A 503 46.60 41.68 34.69
C MET A 503 48.08 41.89 34.32
N LEU A 504 48.40 42.10 33.05
CA LEU A 504 49.78 42.32 32.57
C LEU A 504 50.10 43.79 32.22
N ASN A 505 49.14 44.71 32.41
CA ASN A 505 49.31 46.15 32.12
C ASN A 505 49.13 47.05 33.37
N GLN A 506 49.30 46.51 34.57
CA GLN A 506 49.59 47.26 35.81
C GLN A 506 50.91 46.75 36.37
#